data_AF-G7NC21-F1
#
_entry.id   AF-G7NC21-F1
#
_cell.length_a   1.000
_cell.length_b   1.000
_cell.length_c   1.000
_cell.angle_alpha   90.00
_cell.angle_beta   90.00
_cell.angle_gamma   90.00
#
_symmetry.space_group_name_H-M   'P 1'
#
loop_
_entity.id
_entity.type
_entity.pdbx_description
1 polymer ?
#
loop_
_entity_poly.entity_id
_entity_poly.type
_entity_poly.pdbx_seq_one_letter_code
_entity_poly.pdbx_strand_id
1 'polypeptide(L)'
;MFFRVFLHFIRSLSATAVDFLPVMVHPLPVFKRYMGNTHQKKAIFGQCRGLPCVAPLLTTVEEAPRGISARVWGHFPKWLNGSLLRIGPGKFEFGKDKYNHWFDGMALLHQFRMAKGTVTYRSKFLQSDTYKANSAKNRIVMSEFGTLAIPDPCKNVFERFMSRFELPGKAAAMTDNTNVNYVRYKGDYYLCTETNFMNKVDIETLEKTEKVDWSKFIAVNGATAHPHYDPDGTAYNMGNSFGPFGFSYKVIRVPPEKVDLEETIHGAQVICSIAPTEKGKPSYYHSFGMTRNYIIFIEQPLKMNLWKIATSKIRGKAFSDGISWEPQCNTRFHVVDKHTGQLLPGRYYSKPFVAFHHINAFEDQGCVIIDLCCQDNGRILEVYQLQNLRKAGEELDQVYNSAGRSFPRRFVLPLNVSLNAPEGDNLSPLSYTSASAVKQADGTIWCSHENLHQEDLEKEGGIEFPQIYYGQFSGKKYRFFYGCGFRHLVGDSLIKVDVVNKTLKVWREDGFYPSEPVFVPVPGTNEEDGGVILSVVITPNQNESNFLLVLDAKNFEELGRAEVPVQMPYGFHGTFIPI
;
A
#
# COMPACT_ATOMS: atom_id res chain seq x y z
N MET A 1 44.90 -13.69 21.45
CA MET A 1 45.49 -14.62 20.45
C MET A 1 44.73 -14.65 19.11
N PHE A 2 43.48 -14.19 19.01
CA PHE A 2 42.76 -14.07 17.72
C PHE A 2 43.07 -12.80 16.90
N PHE A 3 43.72 -11.79 17.48
CA PHE A 3 43.99 -10.52 16.80
C PHE A 3 45.29 -10.51 15.96
N ARG A 4 46.11 -11.56 16.05
CA ARG A 4 47.35 -11.70 15.26
C ARG A 4 47.22 -12.55 14.00
N VAL A 5 46.14 -13.31 13.84
CA VAL A 5 45.88 -14.14 12.65
C VAL A 5 45.13 -13.35 11.56
N PHE A 6 44.31 -12.36 11.95
CA PHE A 6 43.51 -11.58 11.01
C PHE A 6 44.34 -10.59 10.15
N LEU A 7 45.47 -10.11 10.67
CA LEU A 7 46.36 -9.16 9.98
C LEU A 7 47.31 -9.82 8.97
N HIS A 8 47.40 -11.14 8.92
CA HIS A 8 48.22 -11.86 7.92
C HIS A 8 47.43 -12.24 6.66
N PHE A 9 46.09 -12.29 6.73
CA PHE A 9 45.25 -12.64 5.58
C PHE A 9 44.99 -11.45 4.63
N ILE A 10 45.10 -10.21 5.13
CA ILE A 10 44.86 -8.98 4.36
C ILE A 10 46.09 -8.56 3.52
N ARG A 11 47.24 -9.23 3.68
CA ARG A 11 48.46 -8.95 2.89
C ARG A 11 48.68 -9.86 1.66
N SER A 12 47.75 -10.78 1.35
CA SER A 12 47.93 -11.78 0.27
C SER A 12 47.03 -11.61 -0.96
N LEU A 13 46.25 -10.53 -1.09
CA LEU A 13 45.32 -10.33 -2.23
C LEU A 13 45.62 -9.08 -3.08
N SER A 14 46.87 -8.61 -3.07
CA SER A 14 47.32 -7.51 -3.94
C SER A 14 48.59 -7.87 -4.70
N ALA A 15 48.55 -8.90 -5.54
CA ALA A 15 49.52 -9.15 -6.60
C ALA A 15 49.07 -10.33 -7.45
N THR A 16 48.32 -10.08 -8.53
CA THR A 16 48.29 -10.93 -9.74
C THR A 16 47.49 -10.22 -10.84
N ALA A 17 48.13 -9.21 -11.42
CA ALA A 17 48.02 -8.86 -12.83
C ALA A 17 49.49 -8.79 -13.27
N VAL A 18 49.95 -9.43 -14.35
CA VAL A 18 49.64 -9.18 -15.76
C VAL A 18 50.27 -10.34 -16.55
N ASP A 19 49.61 -10.82 -17.61
CA ASP A 19 50.18 -11.21 -18.92
C ASP A 19 49.36 -12.34 -19.56
N PHE A 20 48.63 -12.05 -20.65
CA PHE A 20 48.63 -12.83 -21.90
C PHE A 20 47.92 -12.05 -23.01
N LEU A 21 48.59 -11.99 -24.16
CA LEU A 21 48.31 -11.22 -25.38
C LEU A 21 47.04 -11.68 -26.17
N PRO A 22 46.60 -10.90 -27.19
CA PRO A 22 45.26 -10.95 -27.76
C PRO A 22 45.13 -11.93 -28.94
N VAL A 23 43.97 -12.57 -29.06
CA VAL A 23 43.56 -13.29 -30.29
C VAL A 23 42.31 -12.65 -30.85
N MET A 24 42.43 -12.19 -32.09
CA MET A 24 41.36 -11.69 -32.95
C MET A 24 40.19 -12.68 -33.02
N VAL A 25 38.96 -12.20 -32.86
CA VAL A 25 37.76 -12.89 -33.34
C VAL A 25 36.88 -11.88 -34.08
N HIS A 26 36.78 -12.05 -35.39
CA HIS A 26 35.80 -11.37 -36.24
C HIS A 26 34.37 -11.67 -35.78
N PRO A 27 33.43 -10.69 -35.81
CA PRO A 27 32.04 -10.96 -35.48
C PRO A 27 31.31 -11.58 -36.68
N LEU A 28 30.82 -12.81 -36.53
CA LEU A 28 29.83 -13.43 -37.42
C LEU A 28 28.49 -12.69 -37.31
N PRO A 29 27.93 -12.15 -38.40
CA PRO A 29 26.67 -11.39 -38.36
C PRO A 29 25.46 -12.32 -38.54
N VAL A 30 25.00 -12.97 -37.48
CA VAL A 30 23.73 -13.76 -37.53
C VAL A 30 22.77 -13.50 -36.35
N PHE A 31 23.12 -12.62 -35.39
CA PHE A 31 22.25 -12.31 -34.24
C PHE A 31 21.48 -10.97 -34.32
N LYS A 32 21.30 -10.41 -35.52
CA LYS A 32 20.70 -9.07 -35.69
C LYS A 32 19.25 -9.04 -36.20
N ARG A 33 18.53 -10.18 -36.16
CA ARG A 33 17.18 -10.25 -36.79
C ARG A 33 15.99 -10.54 -35.86
N TYR A 34 16.19 -10.64 -34.54
CA TYR A 34 15.07 -10.89 -33.59
C TYR A 34 15.11 -10.04 -32.31
N MET A 35 15.63 -8.81 -32.40
CA MET A 35 15.26 -7.77 -31.44
C MET A 35 14.34 -6.78 -32.16
N GLY A 36 13.05 -7.09 -32.16
CA GLY A 36 12.02 -6.13 -32.50
C GLY A 36 12.15 -4.93 -31.56
N ASN A 37 12.37 -3.76 -32.15
CA ASN A 37 12.40 -2.46 -31.47
C ASN A 37 11.04 -2.18 -30.81
N THR A 38 10.84 -2.59 -29.56
CA THR A 38 10.01 -1.82 -28.64
C THR A 38 10.93 -0.86 -27.88
N HIS A 39 11.21 0.28 -28.51
CA HIS A 39 11.71 1.44 -27.79
C HIS A 39 10.60 1.93 -26.85
N GLN A 40 10.53 1.37 -25.64
CA GLN A 40 9.90 2.09 -24.53
C GLN A 40 10.80 3.30 -24.26
N LYS A 41 10.38 4.48 -24.72
CA LYS A 41 10.96 5.75 -24.29
C LYS A 41 10.99 5.71 -22.76
N LYS A 42 12.18 5.81 -22.17
CA LYS A 42 12.28 6.16 -20.75
C LYS A 42 11.54 7.50 -20.65
N ALA A 43 10.41 7.56 -19.95
CA ALA A 43 9.69 8.82 -19.78
C ALA A 43 10.64 9.78 -19.05
N ILE A 44 11.22 10.71 -19.81
CA ILE A 44 12.04 11.79 -19.24
C ILE A 44 11.01 12.82 -18.79
N PHE A 45 10.55 12.68 -17.56
CA PHE A 45 9.67 13.67 -16.98
C PHE A 45 10.44 14.99 -16.84
N GLY A 46 9.78 16.10 -17.20
CA GLY A 46 10.35 17.42 -16.96
C GLY A 46 10.66 17.62 -15.48
N GLN A 47 11.78 18.27 -15.17
CA GLN A 47 12.12 18.62 -13.79
C GLN A 47 11.08 19.60 -13.25
N CYS A 48 10.32 19.18 -12.24
CA CYS A 48 9.41 20.06 -11.52
C CYS A 48 10.22 21.04 -10.66
N ARG A 49 9.74 22.29 -10.59
CA ARG A 49 10.34 23.36 -9.77
C ARG A 49 9.25 24.16 -9.07
N GLY A 50 9.57 24.69 -7.90
CA GLY A 50 8.70 25.58 -7.15
C GLY A 50 7.54 24.87 -6.46
N LEU A 51 7.73 23.63 -6.01
CA LEU A 51 6.69 22.92 -5.27
C LEU A 51 6.35 23.67 -3.96
N PRO A 52 5.05 23.88 -3.66
CA PRO A 52 4.63 24.47 -2.40
C PRO A 52 5.01 23.59 -1.20
N CYS A 53 5.29 24.19 -0.06
CA CYS A 53 5.64 23.47 1.15
C CYS A 53 4.42 22.76 1.74
N VAL A 54 4.50 21.44 1.92
CA VAL A 54 3.44 20.60 2.53
C VAL A 54 3.77 20.18 3.96
N ALA A 55 4.87 20.69 4.53
CA ALA A 55 5.27 20.35 5.90
C ALA A 55 4.15 20.51 6.95
N PRO A 56 3.30 21.56 6.90
CA PRO A 56 2.19 21.71 7.85
C PRO A 56 1.13 20.60 7.78
N LEU A 57 1.01 19.89 6.66
CA LEU A 57 0.09 18.74 6.53
C LEU A 57 0.61 17.49 7.25
N LEU A 58 1.86 17.52 7.70
CA LEU A 58 2.60 16.39 8.26
C LEU A 58 3.14 16.73 9.65
N THR A 59 2.39 17.52 10.42
CA THR A 59 2.68 17.89 11.81
C THR A 59 1.61 17.35 12.75
N THR A 60 1.93 17.33 14.05
CA THR A 60 0.98 16.90 15.07
C THR A 60 -0.19 17.87 15.10
N VAL A 61 -1.40 17.32 15.17
CA VAL A 61 -2.63 18.07 15.39
C VAL A 61 -3.28 17.67 16.72
N GLU A 62 -4.25 18.46 17.14
CA GLU A 62 -5.13 18.10 18.24
C GLU A 62 -6.34 17.30 17.73
N GLU A 63 -6.85 16.40 18.56
CA GLU A 63 -8.11 15.73 18.28
C GLU A 63 -9.31 16.65 18.55
N ALA A 64 -10.42 16.41 17.84
CA ALA A 64 -11.69 17.10 18.04
C ALA A 64 -12.75 16.08 18.50
N PRO A 65 -12.76 15.66 19.77
CA PRO A 65 -13.59 14.55 20.24
C PRO A 65 -15.08 14.90 20.33
N ARG A 66 -15.42 16.20 20.39
CA ARG A 66 -16.80 16.69 20.33
C ARG A 66 -17.17 16.97 18.88
N GLY A 67 -18.40 16.63 18.50
CA GLY A 67 -18.91 16.88 17.15
C GLY A 67 -18.92 18.38 16.83
N ILE A 68 -18.28 18.76 15.72
CA ILE A 68 -18.23 20.11 15.18
C ILE A 68 -19.18 20.16 13.98
N SER A 69 -20.08 21.14 13.94
CA SER A 69 -20.92 21.36 12.76
C SER A 69 -20.08 21.95 11.64
N ALA A 70 -20.14 21.35 10.44
CA ALA A 70 -19.46 21.86 9.27
C ALA A 70 -20.34 22.87 8.53
N ARG A 71 -19.72 23.87 7.89
CA ARG A 71 -20.42 24.82 7.03
C ARG A 71 -20.56 24.22 5.64
N VAL A 72 -21.79 23.94 5.22
CA VAL A 72 -22.09 23.30 3.93
C VAL A 72 -22.27 24.34 2.83
N TRP A 73 -21.62 24.11 1.70
CA TRP A 73 -21.74 24.85 0.45
C TRP A 73 -22.17 23.92 -0.68
N GLY A 74 -22.91 24.44 -1.66
CA GLY A 74 -23.47 23.63 -2.75
C GLY A 74 -24.62 22.72 -2.30
N HIS A 75 -24.79 21.58 -2.95
CA HIS A 75 -25.88 20.64 -2.71
C HIS A 75 -25.36 19.21 -2.49
N PHE A 76 -25.58 18.68 -1.30
CA PHE A 76 -25.34 17.26 -0.99
C PHE A 76 -26.57 16.45 -1.42
N PRO A 77 -26.42 15.35 -2.19
CA PRO A 77 -27.55 14.54 -2.58
C PRO A 77 -28.34 14.04 -1.36
N LYS A 78 -29.68 14.10 -1.41
CA LYS A 78 -30.54 13.73 -0.27
C LYS A 78 -30.39 12.27 0.17
N TRP A 79 -29.99 11.39 -0.73
CA TRP A 79 -29.77 9.97 -0.45
C TRP A 79 -28.43 9.71 0.25
N LEU A 80 -27.50 10.68 0.25
CA LEU A 80 -26.20 10.56 0.91
C LEU A 80 -26.38 10.70 2.42
N ASN A 81 -26.57 9.54 3.08
CA ASN A 81 -26.80 9.42 4.51
C ASN A 81 -25.85 8.38 5.09
N GLY A 82 -24.91 8.80 5.94
CA GLY A 82 -23.86 7.93 6.43
C GLY A 82 -22.67 8.66 7.04
N SER A 83 -21.61 7.92 7.32
CA SER A 83 -20.37 8.44 7.88
C SER A 83 -19.19 8.09 6.96
N LEU A 84 -18.45 9.10 6.51
CA LEU A 84 -17.11 8.89 5.97
C LEU A 84 -16.13 8.78 7.14
N LEU A 85 -15.49 7.63 7.28
CA LEU A 85 -14.43 7.37 8.25
C LEU A 85 -13.09 7.41 7.54
N ARG A 86 -12.11 8.10 8.11
CA ARG A 86 -10.72 8.11 7.62
C ARG A 86 -9.74 7.88 8.75
N ILE A 87 -8.56 7.39 8.41
CA ILE A 87 -7.48 7.19 9.36
C ILE A 87 -6.13 7.55 8.74
N GLY A 88 -5.23 8.01 9.59
CA GLY A 88 -3.85 8.33 9.24
C GLY A 88 -3.02 8.70 10.46
N PRO A 89 -1.76 9.09 10.26
CA PRO A 89 -0.89 9.56 11.32
C PRO A 89 -1.24 11.00 11.70
N GLY A 90 -1.47 11.27 12.99
CA GLY A 90 -1.80 12.61 13.49
C GLY A 90 -0.94 13.14 14.64
N LYS A 91 -0.02 12.32 15.16
CA LYS A 91 0.96 12.74 16.17
C LYS A 91 2.35 12.21 15.81
N PHE A 92 3.32 13.11 15.67
CA PHE A 92 4.64 12.81 15.13
C PHE A 92 5.79 12.89 16.15
N GLU A 93 5.47 13.17 17.41
CA GLU A 93 6.46 13.27 18.49
C GLU A 93 5.86 12.98 19.88
N PHE A 94 6.73 12.55 20.79
CA PHE A 94 6.47 12.46 22.23
C PHE A 94 7.65 13.07 22.99
N GLY A 95 7.37 14.10 23.79
CA GLY A 95 8.42 14.88 24.44
C GLY A 95 9.39 15.48 23.43
N LYS A 96 10.67 15.15 23.54
CA LYS A 96 11.72 15.58 22.61
C LYS A 96 11.93 14.62 21.43
N ASP A 97 11.31 13.45 21.48
CA ASP A 97 11.58 12.35 20.56
C ASP A 97 10.59 12.41 19.40
N LYS A 98 11.11 12.31 18.18
CA LYS A 98 10.34 12.47 16.94
C LYS A 98 10.36 11.18 16.15
N TYR A 99 9.26 10.91 15.46
CA TYR A 99 9.22 9.88 14.43
C TYR A 99 10.00 10.31 13.19
N ASN A 100 10.56 9.34 12.47
CA ASN A 100 11.36 9.54 11.27
C ASN A 100 10.55 9.31 9.99
N HIS A 101 9.60 8.39 9.99
CA HIS A 101 8.82 8.02 8.81
C HIS A 101 7.35 8.42 8.94
N TRP A 102 6.70 8.78 7.83
CA TRP A 102 5.30 9.20 7.84
C TRP A 102 4.37 8.11 8.42
N PHE A 103 4.66 6.86 8.10
CA PHE A 103 3.93 5.68 8.59
C PHE A 103 4.00 5.47 10.12
N ASP A 104 4.94 6.12 10.80
CA ASP A 104 5.16 5.90 12.24
C ASP A 104 4.25 6.77 13.12
N GLY A 105 3.65 7.82 12.55
CA GLY A 105 2.79 8.72 13.33
C GLY A 105 1.58 8.01 13.92
N MET A 106 1.14 8.44 15.10
CA MET A 106 0.08 7.75 15.83
C MET A 106 -1.28 7.91 15.15
N ALA A 107 -2.03 6.81 15.09
CA ALA A 107 -3.36 6.74 14.50
C ALA A 107 -4.32 7.81 15.03
N LEU A 108 -4.78 8.67 14.12
CA LEU A 108 -5.87 9.62 14.32
C LEU A 108 -7.05 9.21 13.43
N LEU A 109 -8.19 8.99 14.06
CA LEU A 109 -9.45 8.66 13.39
C LEU A 109 -10.20 9.95 13.10
N HIS A 110 -10.79 10.03 11.91
CA HIS A 110 -11.64 11.13 11.47
C HIS A 110 -13.01 10.59 11.06
N GLN A 111 -14.08 11.30 11.40
CA GLN A 111 -15.44 11.01 10.96
C GLN A 111 -16.10 12.28 10.45
N PHE A 112 -16.65 12.20 9.24
CA PHE A 112 -17.62 13.14 8.72
C PHE A 112 -18.97 12.43 8.63
N ARG A 113 -19.89 12.76 9.52
CA ARG A 113 -21.26 12.24 9.49
C ARG A 113 -22.12 13.17 8.65
N MET A 114 -22.76 12.62 7.62
CA MET A 114 -23.71 13.28 6.74
C MET A 114 -25.11 12.75 7.06
N ALA A 115 -26.01 13.64 7.47
CA ALA A 115 -27.40 13.28 7.73
C ALA A 115 -28.34 14.42 7.36
N LYS A 116 -29.30 14.14 6.46
CA LYS A 116 -30.35 15.10 6.04
C LYS A 116 -29.79 16.46 5.60
N GLY A 117 -28.67 16.47 4.88
CA GLY A 117 -28.01 17.69 4.39
C GLY A 117 -27.17 18.43 5.43
N THR A 118 -27.07 17.93 6.66
CA THR A 118 -26.13 18.42 7.68
C THR A 118 -24.87 17.57 7.70
N VAL A 119 -23.73 18.19 8.01
CA VAL A 119 -22.45 17.50 8.14
C VAL A 119 -21.83 17.85 9.49
N THR A 120 -21.39 16.84 10.23
CA THR A 120 -20.61 17.02 11.46
C THR A 120 -19.29 16.29 11.39
N TYR A 121 -18.24 16.91 11.92
CA TYR A 121 -16.91 16.36 12.01
C TYR A 121 -16.52 16.01 13.45
N ARG A 122 -15.75 14.94 13.63
CA ARG A 122 -14.99 14.66 14.86
C ARG A 122 -13.71 13.90 14.54
N SER A 123 -12.75 13.97 15.46
CA SER A 123 -11.56 13.12 15.44
C SER A 123 -11.15 12.66 16.84
N LYS A 124 -10.50 11.50 16.90
CA LYS A 124 -9.95 10.91 18.14
C LYS A 124 -8.66 10.15 17.85
N PHE A 125 -7.66 10.31 18.70
CA PHE A 125 -6.50 9.43 18.71
C PHE A 125 -6.90 8.04 19.15
N LEU A 126 -6.40 7.05 18.42
CA LEU A 126 -6.56 5.66 18.81
C LEU A 126 -5.85 5.42 20.15
N GLN A 127 -6.61 4.98 21.14
CA GLN A 127 -6.09 4.62 22.46
C GLN A 127 -5.43 3.22 22.44
N SER A 128 -4.48 3.01 21.51
CA SER A 128 -3.68 1.79 21.39
C SER A 128 -2.72 1.64 22.58
N ASP A 129 -2.21 0.43 22.78
CA ASP A 129 -1.25 0.18 23.88
C ASP A 129 0.03 1.00 23.63
N THR A 130 0.43 1.10 22.36
CA THR A 130 1.56 1.91 21.91
C THR A 130 1.36 3.40 22.19
N TYR A 131 0.19 3.97 21.83
CA TYR A 131 -0.13 5.37 22.10
C TYR A 131 -0.11 5.68 23.60
N LYS A 132 -0.74 4.81 24.41
CA LYS A 132 -0.77 4.94 25.87
C LYS A 132 0.63 4.85 26.48
N ALA A 133 1.45 3.89 26.05
CA ALA A 133 2.80 3.69 26.56
C ALA A 133 3.72 4.89 26.23
N ASN A 134 3.64 5.40 25.00
CA ASN A 134 4.40 6.58 24.59
C ASN A 134 3.94 7.85 25.34
N SER A 135 2.63 8.02 25.51
CA SER A 135 2.04 9.15 26.25
C SER A 135 2.45 9.14 27.71
N ALA A 136 2.34 7.99 28.39
CA ALA A 136 2.65 7.86 29.81
C ALA A 136 4.14 8.11 30.12
N LYS A 137 5.04 7.77 29.19
CA LYS A 137 6.48 7.97 29.35
C LYS A 137 7.01 9.25 28.69
N ASN A 138 6.14 9.98 27.97
CA ASN A 138 6.47 11.16 27.17
C ASN A 138 7.71 10.96 26.27
N ARG A 139 7.82 9.78 25.65
CA ARG A 139 8.91 9.36 24.75
C ARG A 139 8.48 8.18 23.88
N ILE A 140 9.16 7.95 22.77
CA ILE A 140 8.90 6.80 21.88
C ILE A 140 9.49 5.52 22.52
N VAL A 141 8.63 4.63 23.01
CA VAL A 141 9.02 3.38 23.69
C VAL A 141 8.70 2.12 22.90
N MET A 142 7.93 2.24 21.83
CA MET A 142 7.70 1.17 20.85
C MET A 142 8.42 1.52 19.55
N SER A 143 9.05 0.53 18.92
CA SER A 143 9.62 0.72 17.59
C SER A 143 8.50 0.67 16.56
N GLU A 144 8.53 1.59 15.61
CA GLU A 144 7.63 1.67 14.47
C GLU A 144 8.37 1.25 13.19
N PHE A 145 7.76 1.48 12.03
CA PHE A 145 8.30 1.08 10.73
C PHE A 145 9.69 1.71 10.46
N GLY A 146 9.81 3.03 10.59
CA GLY A 146 11.05 3.78 10.33
C GLY A 146 11.74 4.34 11.57
N THR A 147 11.20 4.09 12.77
CA THR A 147 11.71 4.67 14.02
C THR A 147 11.97 3.60 15.06
N LEU A 148 13.19 3.59 15.61
CA LEU A 148 13.55 2.68 16.70
C LEU A 148 13.13 3.28 18.05
N ALA A 149 12.56 2.45 18.93
CA ALA A 149 12.27 2.81 20.31
C ALA A 149 13.51 3.33 21.04
N ILE A 150 13.32 4.30 21.92
CA ILE A 150 14.40 4.85 22.73
C ILE A 150 14.64 3.96 23.96
N PRO A 151 15.90 3.52 24.20
CA PRO A 151 16.24 2.76 25.40
C PRO A 151 15.84 3.48 26.67
N ASP A 152 15.43 2.72 27.68
CA ASP A 152 14.98 3.30 28.95
C ASP A 152 16.12 4.10 29.62
N PRO A 153 15.94 5.41 29.87
CA PRO A 153 16.97 6.22 30.49
C PRO A 153 17.27 5.79 31.94
N CYS A 154 16.30 5.20 32.64
CA CYS A 154 16.42 4.73 34.02
C CYS A 154 17.14 3.39 34.15
N LYS A 155 17.36 2.68 33.03
CA LYS A 155 18.16 1.46 33.00
C LYS A 155 19.65 1.77 32.92
N ASN A 156 20.46 1.07 33.71
CA ASN A 156 21.92 1.19 33.65
C ASN A 156 22.47 0.68 32.31
N VAL A 157 23.71 1.05 31.95
CA VAL A 157 24.31 0.70 30.64
C VAL A 157 24.24 -0.82 30.34
N PHE A 158 24.45 -1.65 31.36
CA PHE A 158 24.34 -3.12 31.26
C PHE A 158 22.89 -3.58 31.04
N GLU A 159 21.91 -3.00 31.72
CA GLU A 159 20.49 -3.30 31.52
C GLU A 159 19.95 -2.79 30.17
N ARG A 160 20.47 -1.65 29.69
CA ARG A 160 20.20 -1.14 28.33
C ARG A 160 20.78 -2.09 27.28
N PHE A 161 21.99 -2.62 27.51
CA PHE A 161 22.59 -3.65 26.67
C PHE A 161 21.72 -4.90 26.68
N MET A 162 21.40 -5.46 27.85
CA MET A 162 20.54 -6.64 28.00
C MET A 162 19.12 -6.46 27.42
N SER A 163 18.53 -5.26 27.49
CA SER A 163 17.22 -4.97 26.88
C SER A 163 17.22 -5.00 25.34
N ARG A 164 18.40 -4.92 24.70
CA ARG A 164 18.55 -5.17 23.26
C ARG A 164 18.61 -6.66 22.91
N PHE A 165 18.86 -7.50 23.91
CA PHE A 165 18.87 -8.96 23.82
C PHE A 165 17.59 -9.51 24.48
N GLU A 166 16.42 -9.12 23.98
CA GLU A 166 15.23 -9.97 24.18
C GLU A 166 15.59 -11.38 23.67
N LEU A 167 15.29 -12.40 24.47
CA LEU A 167 15.71 -13.79 24.23
C LEU A 167 15.41 -14.22 22.78
N PRO A 168 16.35 -14.91 22.10
CA PRO A 168 16.08 -15.52 20.81
C PRO A 168 14.85 -16.43 20.92
N GLY A 169 13.78 -16.13 20.17
CA GLY A 169 12.55 -16.92 20.17
C GLY A 169 11.31 -16.25 20.80
N LYS A 170 11.43 -15.10 21.46
CA LYS A 170 10.26 -14.22 21.69
C LYS A 170 10.19 -13.21 20.55
N ALA A 171 9.08 -13.20 19.81
CA ALA A 171 8.81 -12.15 18.85
C ALA A 171 8.92 -10.80 19.57
N ALA A 172 9.76 -9.89 19.06
CA ALA A 172 9.81 -8.53 19.57
C ALA A 172 8.38 -7.98 19.58
N ALA A 173 7.99 -7.29 20.66
CA ALA A 173 6.66 -6.67 20.73
C ALA A 173 6.42 -5.84 19.46
N MET A 174 5.43 -6.24 18.66
CA MET A 174 5.00 -5.53 17.46
C MET A 174 4.10 -4.37 17.87
N THR A 175 4.15 -3.28 17.11
CA THR A 175 3.26 -2.13 17.31
C THR A 175 1.80 -2.51 17.06
N ASP A 176 0.91 -1.89 17.84
CA ASP A 176 -0.53 -1.87 17.62
C ASP A 176 -1.01 -0.46 17.21
N ASN A 177 -0.10 0.36 16.67
CA ASN A 177 -0.42 1.60 15.96
C ASN A 177 -1.09 1.29 14.62
N THR A 178 -2.38 0.99 14.65
CA THR A 178 -3.17 0.63 13.48
C THR A 178 -3.69 1.88 12.76
N ASN A 179 -2.78 2.61 12.09
CA ASN A 179 -3.06 3.91 11.47
C ASN A 179 -3.38 3.85 9.97
N VAL A 180 -3.49 2.66 9.36
CA VAL A 180 -3.52 2.52 7.89
C VAL A 180 -4.95 2.51 7.35
N ASN A 181 -5.81 1.60 7.81
CA ASN A 181 -7.13 1.41 7.20
C ASN A 181 -8.20 0.93 8.21
N TYR A 182 -9.47 1.10 7.81
CA TYR A 182 -10.62 0.40 8.38
C TYR A 182 -10.90 -0.87 7.57
N VAL A 183 -11.01 -2.00 8.26
CA VAL A 183 -11.33 -3.30 7.67
C VAL A 183 -12.50 -3.93 8.39
N ARG A 184 -13.20 -4.83 7.69
CA ARG A 184 -14.41 -5.46 8.20
C ARG A 184 -14.21 -6.96 8.34
N TYR A 185 -14.46 -7.50 9.52
CA TYR A 185 -14.51 -8.95 9.72
C TYR A 185 -15.77 -9.29 10.48
N LYS A 186 -16.52 -10.29 10.02
CA LYS A 186 -17.74 -10.75 10.69
C LYS A 186 -18.74 -9.62 11.02
N GLY A 187 -18.80 -8.61 10.15
CA GLY A 187 -19.67 -7.44 10.33
C GLY A 187 -19.09 -6.29 11.15
N ASP A 188 -18.06 -6.52 11.97
CA ASP A 188 -17.42 -5.49 12.82
C ASP A 188 -16.32 -4.73 12.09
N TYR A 189 -16.04 -3.52 12.56
CA TYR A 189 -14.96 -2.67 12.05
C TYR A 189 -13.71 -2.74 12.94
N TYR A 190 -12.58 -2.92 12.28
CA TYR A 190 -11.27 -2.96 12.88
C TYR A 190 -10.36 -1.95 12.20
N LEU A 191 -9.48 -1.34 12.97
CA LEU A 191 -8.35 -0.59 12.48
C LEU A 191 -7.18 -1.54 12.33
N CYS A 192 -6.45 -1.42 11.22
CA CYS A 192 -5.27 -2.24 10.96
C CYS A 192 -4.05 -1.41 10.55
N THR A 193 -2.89 -2.01 10.80
CA THR A 193 -1.62 -1.75 10.11
C THR A 193 -1.18 -3.10 9.54
N GLU A 194 0.10 -3.30 9.24
CA GLU A 194 0.61 -4.55 8.64
C GLU A 194 1.22 -5.53 9.66
N THR A 195 0.88 -5.38 10.94
CA THR A 195 1.30 -6.27 12.03
C THR A 195 0.22 -7.32 12.33
N ASN A 196 0.47 -8.18 13.33
CA ASN A 196 -0.51 -9.15 13.80
C ASN A 196 -1.64 -8.53 14.65
N PHE A 197 -1.56 -7.25 15.01
CA PHE A 197 -2.54 -6.59 15.87
C PHE A 197 -3.53 -5.75 15.08
N MET A 198 -4.80 -5.86 15.46
CA MET A 198 -5.90 -5.00 15.02
C MET A 198 -6.58 -4.39 16.23
N ASN A 199 -7.23 -3.24 16.07
CA ASN A 199 -8.03 -2.62 17.13
C ASN A 199 -9.48 -2.51 16.67
N LYS A 200 -10.40 -3.22 17.33
CA LYS A 200 -11.84 -3.06 17.10
C LYS A 200 -12.28 -1.68 17.57
N VAL A 201 -13.14 -1.03 16.79
CA VAL A 201 -13.57 0.35 17.04
C VAL A 201 -15.08 0.47 16.94
N ASP A 202 -15.67 1.27 17.83
CA ASP A 202 -17.02 1.77 17.66
C ASP A 202 -16.99 2.94 16.67
N ILE A 203 -17.64 2.74 15.52
CA ILE A 203 -17.65 3.71 14.41
C ILE A 203 -18.45 4.98 14.71
N GLU A 204 -19.32 4.99 15.72
CA GLU A 204 -20.12 6.14 16.12
C GLU A 204 -19.32 7.04 17.09
N THR A 205 -18.62 6.43 18.05
CA THR A 205 -17.88 7.13 19.11
C THR A 205 -16.38 7.30 18.82
N LEU A 206 -15.86 6.57 17.83
CA LEU A 206 -14.43 6.41 17.49
C LEU A 206 -13.58 5.83 18.62
N GLU A 207 -14.19 5.08 19.54
CA GLU A 207 -13.50 4.49 20.69
C GLU A 207 -13.03 3.08 20.39
N LYS A 208 -11.78 2.79 20.78
CA LYS A 208 -11.25 1.42 20.78
C LYS A 208 -12.02 0.59 21.81
N THR A 209 -12.61 -0.50 21.36
CA THR A 209 -13.33 -1.44 22.22
C THR A 209 -12.47 -2.65 22.57
N GLU A 210 -11.72 -3.18 21.62
CA GLU A 210 -10.95 -4.42 21.79
C GLU A 210 -9.64 -4.40 20.98
N LYS A 211 -8.62 -5.11 21.47
CA LYS A 211 -7.41 -5.42 20.70
C LYS A 211 -7.44 -6.89 20.28
N VAL A 212 -7.33 -7.13 18.98
CA VAL A 212 -7.34 -8.47 18.38
C VAL A 212 -5.94 -8.82 17.90
N ASP A 213 -5.53 -10.07 18.13
CA ASP A 213 -4.23 -10.60 17.73
C ASP A 213 -4.44 -11.80 16.83
N TRP A 214 -4.07 -11.66 15.55
CA TRP A 214 -4.18 -12.74 14.55
C TRP A 214 -3.52 -14.04 14.99
N SER A 215 -2.41 -13.97 15.72
CA SER A 215 -1.62 -15.13 16.13
C SER A 215 -2.34 -16.04 17.12
N LYS A 216 -3.40 -15.54 17.78
CA LYS A 216 -4.28 -16.33 18.65
C LYS A 216 -5.24 -17.24 17.89
N PHE A 217 -5.45 -16.99 16.59
CA PHE A 217 -6.42 -17.72 15.77
C PHE A 217 -5.74 -18.57 14.70
N ILE A 218 -4.72 -18.03 14.03
CA ILE A 218 -3.99 -18.68 12.95
C ILE A 218 -2.49 -18.33 12.99
N ALA A 219 -1.65 -19.18 12.40
CA ALA A 219 -0.19 -19.03 12.42
C ALA A 219 0.32 -17.94 11.46
N VAL A 220 0.04 -16.67 11.77
CA VAL A 220 0.48 -15.48 11.02
C VAL A 220 1.09 -14.43 11.96
N ASN A 221 2.10 -13.73 11.48
CA ASN A 221 2.86 -12.68 12.17
C ASN A 221 2.49 -11.27 11.70
N GLY A 222 1.65 -11.17 10.68
CA GLY A 222 1.11 -9.93 10.15
C GLY A 222 0.12 -10.24 9.03
N ALA A 223 -0.79 -9.31 8.78
CA ALA A 223 -1.74 -9.35 7.68
C ALA A 223 -1.80 -7.96 7.03
N THR A 224 -2.15 -7.87 5.75
CA THR A 224 -2.22 -6.55 5.09
C THR A 224 -3.39 -5.74 5.63
N ALA A 225 -3.33 -4.42 5.41
CA ALA A 225 -4.43 -3.50 5.67
C ALA A 225 -5.48 -3.45 4.54
N HIS A 226 -5.41 -4.37 3.58
CA HIS A 226 -6.19 -4.39 2.35
C HIS A 226 -6.83 -5.77 2.09
N PRO A 227 -7.70 -6.26 2.99
CA PRO A 227 -8.46 -7.46 2.73
C PRO A 227 -9.50 -7.25 1.62
N HIS A 228 -9.89 -8.35 0.99
CA HIS A 228 -10.98 -8.40 0.03
C HIS A 228 -12.20 -9.11 0.61
N TYR A 229 -13.39 -8.85 0.05
CA TYR A 229 -14.64 -9.40 0.55
C TYR A 229 -15.46 -10.03 -0.58
N ASP A 230 -16.00 -11.22 -0.33
CA ASP A 230 -17.08 -11.77 -1.14
C ASP A 230 -18.45 -11.17 -0.73
N PRO A 231 -19.48 -11.22 -1.60
CA PRO A 231 -20.78 -10.62 -1.31
C PRO A 231 -21.51 -11.18 -0.08
N ASP A 232 -21.17 -12.39 0.35
CA ASP A 232 -21.71 -13.02 1.56
C ASP A 232 -21.06 -12.48 2.86
N GLY A 233 -20.02 -11.66 2.73
CA GLY A 233 -19.24 -11.11 3.84
C GLY A 233 -17.99 -11.92 4.20
N THR A 234 -17.69 -13.00 3.48
CA THR A 234 -16.43 -13.75 3.65
C THR A 234 -15.28 -12.82 3.34
N ALA A 235 -14.32 -12.70 4.26
CA ALA A 235 -13.16 -11.85 4.08
C ALA A 235 -11.92 -12.69 3.74
N TYR A 236 -11.15 -12.22 2.78
CA TYR A 236 -9.86 -12.76 2.39
C TYR A 236 -8.76 -11.75 2.71
N ASN A 237 -7.62 -12.22 3.19
CA ASN A 237 -6.46 -11.37 3.41
C ASN A 237 -5.17 -12.13 3.08
N MET A 238 -4.07 -11.42 2.93
CA MET A 238 -2.74 -11.97 2.84
C MET A 238 -1.97 -11.68 4.12
N GLY A 239 -1.17 -12.65 4.56
CA GLY A 239 -0.34 -12.49 5.74
C GLY A 239 1.00 -13.20 5.64
N ASN A 240 1.86 -12.95 6.62
CA ASN A 240 3.20 -13.52 6.67
C ASN A 240 3.31 -14.51 7.82
N SER A 241 4.10 -15.56 7.66
CA SER A 241 4.38 -16.53 8.71
C SER A 241 5.86 -16.84 8.78
N PHE A 242 6.42 -16.74 9.98
CA PHE A 242 7.79 -17.08 10.33
C PHE A 242 7.76 -18.25 11.30
N GLY A 243 8.14 -19.44 10.84
CA GLY A 243 8.14 -20.64 11.67
C GLY A 243 9.41 -21.47 11.55
N PRO A 244 9.46 -22.66 12.19
CA PRO A 244 10.59 -23.58 12.11
C PRO A 244 10.96 -24.00 10.68
N PHE A 245 9.99 -23.95 9.76
CA PHE A 245 10.16 -24.29 8.35
C PHE A 245 10.54 -23.08 7.46
N GLY A 246 10.81 -21.93 8.09
CA GLY A 246 11.16 -20.68 7.41
C GLY A 246 9.96 -19.77 7.16
N PHE A 247 10.16 -18.80 6.28
CA PHE A 247 9.16 -17.81 5.89
C PHE A 247 8.17 -18.39 4.86
N SER A 248 6.89 -18.02 4.99
CA SER A 248 5.89 -18.25 3.94
C SER A 248 4.84 -17.14 3.92
N TYR A 249 4.31 -16.84 2.73
CA TYR A 249 3.12 -16.02 2.57
C TYR A 249 1.88 -16.89 2.78
N LYS A 250 0.87 -16.36 3.45
CA LYS A 250 -0.37 -17.06 3.80
C LYS A 250 -1.55 -16.36 3.16
N VAL A 251 -2.40 -17.15 2.51
CA VAL A 251 -3.74 -16.70 2.13
C VAL A 251 -4.68 -17.02 3.29
N ILE A 252 -5.33 -16.00 3.82
CA ILE A 252 -6.21 -16.05 4.98
C ILE A 252 -7.66 -15.95 4.49
N ARG A 253 -8.56 -16.74 5.08
CA ARG A 253 -10.00 -16.64 4.93
C ARG A 253 -10.65 -16.50 6.31
N VAL A 254 -11.55 -15.54 6.48
CA VAL A 254 -12.39 -15.37 7.66
C VAL A 254 -13.85 -15.54 7.24
N PRO A 255 -14.61 -16.48 7.85
CA PRO A 255 -16.00 -16.70 7.50
C PRO A 255 -16.87 -15.49 7.88
N PRO A 256 -18.04 -15.31 7.22
CA PRO A 256 -18.90 -14.15 7.43
C PRO A 256 -19.69 -14.22 8.74
N GLU A 257 -20.06 -15.42 9.17
CA GLU A 257 -20.99 -15.65 10.27
C GLU A 257 -20.35 -15.42 11.64
N LYS A 258 -21.09 -14.73 12.51
CA LYS A 258 -20.84 -14.72 13.95
C LYS A 258 -21.68 -15.80 14.61
N VAL A 259 -21.05 -16.69 15.36
CA VAL A 259 -21.76 -17.63 16.23
C VAL A 259 -22.20 -16.91 17.50
N ASP A 260 -21.33 -16.07 18.06
CA ASP A 260 -21.60 -15.24 19.24
C ASP A 260 -21.27 -13.77 18.99
N LEU A 261 -21.95 -12.86 19.70
CA LEU A 261 -21.75 -11.41 19.57
C LEU A 261 -20.33 -10.95 19.94
N GLU A 262 -19.67 -11.70 20.82
CA GLU A 262 -18.30 -11.46 21.29
C GLU A 262 -17.23 -12.00 20.32
N GLU A 263 -17.61 -12.79 19.32
CA GLU A 263 -16.63 -13.29 18.37
C GLU A 263 -16.00 -12.15 17.56
N THR A 264 -14.67 -12.22 17.43
CA THR A 264 -13.91 -11.33 16.56
C THR A 264 -13.64 -12.00 15.21
N ILE A 265 -12.55 -12.76 15.11
CA ILE A 265 -12.12 -13.45 13.88
C ILE A 265 -12.07 -14.98 14.07
N HIS A 266 -12.87 -15.51 15.01
CA HIS A 266 -13.00 -16.95 15.21
C HIS A 266 -13.38 -17.67 13.91
N GLY A 267 -12.78 -18.83 13.67
CA GLY A 267 -12.95 -19.56 12.41
C GLY A 267 -12.06 -19.06 11.27
N ALA A 268 -11.18 -18.08 11.50
CA ALA A 268 -10.13 -17.74 10.53
C ALA A 268 -9.28 -18.96 10.16
N GLN A 269 -8.92 -19.06 8.88
CA GLN A 269 -8.19 -20.20 8.31
C GLN A 269 -7.09 -19.72 7.39
N VAL A 270 -5.97 -20.45 7.38
CA VAL A 270 -4.97 -20.35 6.31
C VAL A 270 -5.36 -21.35 5.23
N ILE A 271 -5.78 -20.86 4.07
CA ILE A 271 -6.25 -21.72 2.96
C ILE A 271 -5.14 -22.05 1.96
N CYS A 272 -4.07 -21.26 1.92
CA CYS A 272 -2.91 -21.52 1.07
C CYS A 272 -1.62 -21.00 1.73
N SER A 273 -0.51 -21.68 1.46
CA SER A 273 0.83 -21.26 1.87
C SER A 273 1.75 -21.21 0.66
N ILE A 274 2.31 -20.03 0.40
CA ILE A 274 3.21 -19.78 -0.74
C ILE A 274 4.63 -19.62 -0.20
N ALA A 275 5.56 -20.41 -0.73
CA ALA A 275 6.98 -20.26 -0.40
C ALA A 275 7.58 -19.06 -1.16
N PRO A 276 8.44 -18.25 -0.51
CA PRO A 276 9.18 -17.21 -1.20
C PRO A 276 10.15 -17.80 -2.22
N THR A 277 10.34 -17.08 -3.32
CA THR A 277 11.34 -17.45 -4.33
C THR A 277 12.76 -17.43 -3.72
N GLU A 278 13.02 -16.49 -2.80
CA GLU A 278 14.25 -16.46 -2.00
C GLU A 278 13.92 -16.54 -0.50
N LYS A 279 14.27 -17.67 0.14
CA LYS A 279 13.89 -17.96 1.54
C LYS A 279 14.37 -16.94 2.57
N GLY A 280 15.55 -16.35 2.36
CA GLY A 280 16.14 -15.34 3.26
C GLY A 280 15.69 -13.91 2.99
N LYS A 281 15.02 -13.67 1.85
CA LYS A 281 14.59 -12.36 1.38
C LYS A 281 13.21 -12.44 0.73
N PRO A 282 12.14 -12.68 1.51
CA PRO A 282 10.79 -12.56 0.98
C PRO A 282 10.50 -11.13 0.50
N SER A 283 9.49 -11.00 -0.35
CA SER A 283 8.96 -9.72 -0.82
C SER A 283 8.16 -9.04 0.29
N TYR A 284 8.33 -7.73 0.41
CA TYR A 284 7.33 -6.84 0.95
C TYR A 284 6.18 -6.70 -0.07
N TYR A 285 4.94 -6.65 0.41
CA TYR A 285 3.74 -6.43 -0.39
C TYR A 285 2.70 -5.77 0.50
N HIS A 286 1.87 -4.94 -0.11
CA HIS A 286 0.90 -4.12 0.61
C HIS A 286 -0.56 -4.55 0.36
N SER A 287 -0.83 -5.10 -0.83
CA SER A 287 -2.15 -5.61 -1.22
C SER A 287 -2.01 -6.82 -2.15
N PHE A 288 -3.14 -7.41 -2.53
CA PHE A 288 -3.22 -8.56 -3.42
C PHE A 288 -4.46 -8.44 -4.33
N GLY A 289 -4.53 -9.22 -5.40
CA GLY A 289 -5.69 -9.25 -6.29
C GLY A 289 -6.67 -10.37 -5.92
N MET A 290 -7.96 -10.14 -6.12
CA MET A 290 -8.99 -11.18 -5.96
C MET A 290 -9.98 -11.12 -7.11
N THR A 291 -10.26 -12.28 -7.71
CA THR A 291 -11.35 -12.47 -8.68
C THR A 291 -12.45 -13.33 -8.05
N ARG A 292 -13.45 -13.70 -8.86
CA ARG A 292 -14.49 -14.64 -8.43
C ARG A 292 -13.90 -15.97 -7.96
N ASN A 293 -12.88 -16.48 -8.65
CA ASN A 293 -12.33 -17.83 -8.42
C ASN A 293 -10.87 -17.85 -7.97
N TYR A 294 -10.14 -16.75 -8.05
CA TYR A 294 -8.70 -16.74 -7.83
C TYR A 294 -8.24 -15.63 -6.89
N ILE A 295 -7.15 -15.92 -6.18
CA ILE A 295 -6.36 -14.95 -5.42
C ILE A 295 -5.01 -14.80 -6.11
N ILE A 296 -4.58 -13.56 -6.32
CA ILE A 296 -3.36 -13.23 -7.03
C ILE A 296 -2.40 -12.53 -6.09
N PHE A 297 -1.28 -13.19 -5.81
CA PHE A 297 -0.20 -12.63 -5.02
C PHE A 297 0.97 -12.23 -5.92
N ILE A 298 1.47 -11.00 -5.74
CA ILE A 298 2.59 -10.45 -6.49
C ILE A 298 3.83 -10.44 -5.60
N GLU A 299 4.80 -11.30 -5.93
CA GLU A 299 6.11 -11.31 -5.31
C GLU A 299 7.04 -10.36 -6.08
N GLN A 300 7.20 -9.16 -5.53
CA GLN A 300 7.92 -8.05 -6.17
C GLN A 300 9.38 -7.95 -5.71
N PRO A 301 10.23 -7.18 -6.41
CA PRO A 301 11.65 -6.99 -6.08
C PRO A 301 11.90 -6.05 -4.88
N LEU A 302 10.91 -5.83 -4.02
CA LEU A 302 11.05 -5.07 -2.80
C LEU A 302 11.29 -6.05 -1.65
N LYS A 303 12.55 -6.35 -1.36
CA LYS A 303 12.99 -7.51 -0.57
C LYS A 303 13.17 -7.17 0.91
N MET A 304 12.65 -8.01 1.79
CA MET A 304 12.82 -7.94 3.24
C MET A 304 13.94 -8.87 3.70
N ASN A 305 15.11 -8.32 4.05
CA ASN A 305 16.22 -9.12 4.55
C ASN A 305 15.97 -9.54 6.01
N LEU A 306 15.54 -10.78 6.21
CA LEU A 306 15.10 -11.27 7.52
C LEU A 306 16.20 -11.25 8.58
N TRP A 307 17.45 -11.48 8.17
CA TRP A 307 18.60 -11.38 9.07
C TRP A 307 18.84 -9.95 9.54
N LYS A 308 18.77 -8.97 8.62
CA LYS A 308 18.88 -7.55 8.99
C LYS A 308 17.74 -7.13 9.93
N ILE A 309 16.51 -7.58 9.65
CA ILE A 309 15.33 -7.28 10.47
C ILE A 309 15.48 -7.89 11.87
N ALA A 310 15.84 -9.18 11.96
CA ALA A 310 16.02 -9.86 13.24
C ALA A 310 17.14 -9.25 14.10
N THR A 311 18.18 -8.68 13.46
CA THR A 311 19.31 -8.04 14.15
C THR A 311 19.16 -6.51 14.30
N SER A 312 18.02 -5.94 13.91
CA SER A 312 17.78 -4.49 13.83
C SER A 312 18.03 -3.75 15.14
N LYS A 313 17.44 -4.20 16.26
CA LYS A 313 17.62 -3.60 17.60
C LYS A 313 19.08 -3.58 18.06
N ILE A 314 19.83 -4.65 17.79
CA ILE A 314 21.26 -4.76 18.14
C ILE A 314 22.09 -3.79 17.30
N ARG A 315 21.71 -3.60 16.03
CA ARG A 315 22.38 -2.71 15.08
C ARG A 315 21.96 -1.24 15.19
N GLY A 316 21.00 -0.92 16.06
CA GLY A 316 20.43 0.43 16.15
C GLY A 316 19.72 0.87 14.87
N LYS A 317 19.07 -0.07 14.17
CA LYS A 317 18.37 0.15 12.90
C LYS A 317 16.87 -0.06 13.07
N ALA A 318 16.06 0.62 12.24
CA ALA A 318 14.62 0.46 12.19
C ALA A 318 14.22 -0.77 11.34
N PHE A 319 12.93 -1.10 11.30
CA PHE A 319 12.43 -2.19 10.47
C PHE A 319 12.65 -1.90 8.97
N SER A 320 12.39 -0.66 8.54
CA SER A 320 12.53 -0.22 7.15
C SER A 320 13.96 -0.37 6.60
N ASP A 321 14.99 -0.30 7.44
CA ASP A 321 16.41 -0.53 7.05
C ASP A 321 16.67 -1.98 6.57
N GLY A 322 15.76 -2.89 6.89
CA GLY A 322 15.77 -4.28 6.43
C GLY A 322 15.17 -4.48 5.04
N ILE A 323 14.52 -3.46 4.46
CA ILE A 323 13.85 -3.54 3.16
C ILE A 323 14.71 -2.88 2.09
N SER A 324 14.85 -3.53 0.93
CA SER A 324 15.63 -3.00 -0.19
C SER A 324 15.02 -3.33 -1.54
N TRP A 325 15.11 -2.38 -2.47
CA TRP A 325 14.80 -2.57 -3.88
C TRP A 325 15.93 -3.35 -4.58
N GLU A 326 15.58 -4.50 -5.17
CA GLU A 326 16.49 -5.41 -5.86
C GLU A 326 16.07 -5.59 -7.34
N PRO A 327 16.31 -4.58 -8.22
CA PRO A 327 15.78 -4.56 -9.59
C PRO A 327 16.34 -5.66 -10.50
N GLN A 328 17.40 -6.36 -10.09
CA GLN A 328 17.89 -7.54 -10.79
C GLN A 328 16.94 -8.75 -10.69
N CYS A 329 16.00 -8.74 -9.73
CA CYS A 329 14.99 -9.77 -9.59
C CYS A 329 13.75 -9.42 -10.43
N ASN A 330 13.20 -10.40 -11.14
CA ASN A 330 11.92 -10.24 -11.82
C ASN A 330 10.76 -10.22 -10.82
N THR A 331 9.66 -9.56 -11.19
CA THR A 331 8.38 -9.69 -10.48
C THR A 331 7.73 -11.02 -10.85
N ARG A 332 7.18 -11.74 -9.87
CA ARG A 332 6.48 -13.01 -10.06
C ARG A 332 5.02 -12.93 -9.62
N PHE A 333 4.11 -13.44 -10.44
CA PHE A 333 2.70 -13.57 -10.08
C PHE A 333 2.40 -15.01 -9.66
N HIS A 334 1.72 -15.16 -8.54
CA HIS A 334 1.23 -16.43 -8.01
C HIS A 334 -0.30 -16.41 -8.07
N VAL A 335 -0.90 -17.45 -8.63
CA VAL A 335 -2.36 -17.57 -8.75
C VAL A 335 -2.81 -18.75 -7.89
N VAL A 336 -3.70 -18.49 -6.95
CA VAL A 336 -4.27 -19.49 -6.04
C VAL A 336 -5.75 -19.66 -6.38
N ASP A 337 -6.20 -20.90 -6.55
CA ASP A 337 -7.62 -21.21 -6.62
C ASP A 337 -8.26 -20.93 -5.25
N LYS A 338 -9.18 -19.97 -5.22
CA LYS A 338 -9.77 -19.43 -3.98
C LYS A 338 -10.61 -20.46 -3.23
N HIS A 339 -11.18 -21.43 -3.95
CA HIS A 339 -12.11 -22.42 -3.39
C HIS A 339 -11.38 -23.61 -2.79
N THR A 340 -10.34 -24.09 -3.49
CA THR A 340 -9.56 -25.26 -3.09
C THR A 340 -8.31 -24.90 -2.27
N GLY A 341 -7.84 -23.65 -2.35
CA GLY A 341 -6.58 -23.22 -1.77
C GLY A 341 -5.35 -23.70 -2.57
N GLN A 342 -5.55 -24.31 -3.73
CA GLN A 342 -4.47 -24.85 -4.55
C GLN A 342 -3.70 -23.72 -5.24
N LEU A 343 -2.38 -23.70 -5.06
CA LEU A 343 -1.49 -22.86 -5.87
C LEU A 343 -1.39 -23.44 -7.29
N LEU A 344 -1.76 -22.65 -8.29
CA LEU A 344 -1.69 -23.06 -9.69
C LEU A 344 -0.23 -23.11 -10.17
N PRO A 345 0.11 -24.03 -11.10
CA PRO A 345 1.49 -24.26 -11.53
C PRO A 345 2.06 -23.18 -12.46
N GLY A 346 1.24 -22.23 -12.92
CA GLY A 346 1.66 -21.18 -13.85
C GLY A 346 2.84 -20.36 -13.34
N ARG A 347 3.89 -20.23 -14.16
CA ARG A 347 5.14 -19.54 -13.84
C ARG A 347 5.20 -18.17 -14.51
N TYR A 348 4.40 -17.22 -14.02
CA TYR A 348 4.27 -15.89 -14.60
C TYR A 348 5.31 -14.91 -14.05
N TYR A 349 6.03 -14.24 -14.95
CA TYR A 349 7.06 -13.26 -14.61
C TYR A 349 6.89 -11.97 -15.39
N SER A 350 7.33 -10.85 -14.84
CA SER A 350 7.45 -9.60 -15.56
C SER A 350 8.75 -8.87 -15.19
N LYS A 351 9.01 -7.78 -15.90
CA LYS A 351 10.02 -6.80 -15.51
C LYS A 351 9.80 -6.35 -14.06
N PRO A 352 10.87 -5.99 -13.34
CA PRO A 352 10.77 -5.47 -11.99
C PRO A 352 9.87 -4.22 -11.93
N PHE A 353 8.94 -4.20 -10.99
CA PHE A 353 8.17 -3.01 -10.59
C PHE A 353 7.79 -3.11 -9.11
N VAL A 354 7.36 -2.00 -8.51
CA VAL A 354 6.72 -1.97 -7.18
C VAL A 354 5.26 -1.54 -7.33
N ALA A 355 4.36 -2.18 -6.61
CA ALA A 355 2.98 -1.74 -6.45
C ALA A 355 2.60 -1.79 -4.97
N PHE A 356 1.96 -0.71 -4.49
CA PHE A 356 1.27 -0.74 -3.20
C PHE A 356 -0.17 -1.22 -3.37
N HIS A 357 -0.90 -0.64 -4.31
CA HIS A 357 -2.32 -0.88 -4.47
C HIS A 357 -2.64 -1.62 -5.77
N HIS A 358 -3.43 -2.69 -5.62
CA HIS A 358 -4.20 -3.26 -6.71
C HIS A 358 -5.41 -2.36 -6.98
N ILE A 359 -5.73 -2.15 -8.26
CA ILE A 359 -6.93 -1.41 -8.67
C ILE A 359 -8.11 -2.39 -8.69
N ASN A 360 -8.01 -3.44 -9.50
CA ASN A 360 -8.98 -4.53 -9.58
C ASN A 360 -8.34 -5.76 -10.23
N ALA A 361 -8.97 -6.91 -10.09
CA ALA A 361 -8.65 -8.12 -10.85
C ALA A 361 -9.95 -8.79 -11.32
N PHE A 362 -9.95 -9.43 -12.48
CA PHE A 362 -11.12 -10.16 -12.98
C PHE A 362 -10.74 -11.28 -13.94
N GLU A 363 -11.71 -12.10 -14.31
CA GLU A 363 -11.53 -13.23 -15.24
C GLU A 363 -12.23 -12.92 -16.57
N ASP A 364 -11.55 -13.21 -17.70
CA ASP A 364 -12.14 -13.16 -19.04
C ASP A 364 -11.44 -14.18 -19.95
N GLN A 365 -12.21 -14.94 -20.73
CA GLN A 365 -11.72 -15.92 -21.72
C GLN A 365 -10.56 -16.83 -21.25
N GLY A 366 -10.63 -17.36 -20.02
CA GLY A 366 -9.60 -18.27 -19.47
C GLY A 366 -8.32 -17.57 -19.00
N CYS A 367 -8.34 -16.25 -18.89
CA CYS A 367 -7.28 -15.44 -18.32
C CYS A 367 -7.74 -14.74 -17.04
N VAL A 368 -6.76 -14.46 -16.16
CA VAL A 368 -6.90 -13.49 -15.08
C VAL A 368 -6.28 -12.17 -15.53
N ILE A 369 -7.04 -11.08 -15.41
CA ILE A 369 -6.63 -9.71 -15.72
C ILE A 369 -6.38 -8.98 -14.39
N ILE A 370 -5.30 -8.24 -14.29
CA ILE A 370 -4.87 -7.55 -13.06
C ILE A 370 -4.48 -6.13 -13.39
N ASP A 371 -5.12 -5.16 -12.75
CA ASP A 371 -4.81 -3.75 -12.88
C ASP A 371 -4.17 -3.23 -11.59
N LEU A 372 -3.06 -2.52 -11.71
CA LEU A 372 -2.18 -2.13 -10.59
C LEU A 372 -1.71 -0.68 -10.73
N CYS A 373 -1.52 0.02 -9.62
CA CYS A 373 -0.70 1.22 -9.57
C CYS A 373 0.79 0.82 -9.45
N CYS A 374 1.56 0.96 -10.53
CA CYS A 374 2.94 0.46 -10.62
C CYS A 374 3.98 1.58 -10.72
N GLN A 375 5.07 1.42 -9.97
CA GLN A 375 6.28 2.24 -10.01
C GLN A 375 7.46 1.44 -10.56
N ASP A 376 8.32 2.09 -11.35
CA ASP A 376 9.50 1.43 -11.96
C ASP A 376 10.72 1.35 -11.03
N ASN A 377 10.62 1.89 -9.80
CA ASN A 377 11.65 1.77 -8.77
C ASN A 377 11.02 1.62 -7.38
N GLY A 378 11.77 1.06 -6.43
CA GLY A 378 11.32 0.84 -5.05
C GLY A 378 11.82 1.88 -4.04
N ARG A 379 12.16 3.11 -4.46
CA ARG A 379 12.71 4.15 -3.57
C ARG A 379 11.65 4.86 -2.73
N ILE A 380 10.39 4.55 -2.96
CA ILE A 380 9.22 5.17 -2.33
C ILE A 380 9.27 5.18 -0.80
N LEU A 381 9.80 4.12 -0.15
CA LEU A 381 9.99 4.06 1.30
C LEU A 381 11.06 5.04 1.81
N GLU A 382 12.03 5.42 0.98
CA GLU A 382 13.03 6.44 1.32
C GLU A 382 12.43 7.85 1.15
N VAL A 383 11.55 8.03 0.17
CA VAL A 383 10.88 9.31 -0.12
C VAL A 383 9.98 9.74 1.04
N TYR A 384 9.23 8.81 1.64
CA TYR A 384 8.26 9.10 2.72
C TYR A 384 8.86 9.24 4.13
N GLN A 385 10.17 9.44 4.24
CA GLN A 385 10.79 9.94 5.47
C GLN A 385 10.28 11.36 5.76
N LEU A 386 9.89 11.65 7.00
CA LEU A 386 9.35 12.96 7.41
C LEU A 386 10.34 14.10 7.14
N GLN A 387 11.64 13.85 7.24
CA GLN A 387 12.67 14.83 6.88
C GLN A 387 12.61 15.23 5.40
N ASN A 388 12.20 14.33 4.51
CA ASN A 388 12.06 14.60 3.08
C ASN A 388 10.74 15.30 2.79
N LEU A 389 9.65 14.83 3.39
CA LEU A 389 8.32 15.40 3.18
C LEU A 389 8.15 16.81 3.77
N ARG A 390 8.98 17.17 4.76
CA ARG A 390 8.97 18.50 5.40
C ARG A 390 9.99 19.48 4.79
N LYS A 391 10.65 19.12 3.68
CA LYS A 391 11.50 20.05 2.92
C LYS A 391 10.67 21.13 2.23
N ALA A 392 11.35 22.21 1.85
CA ALA A 392 10.78 23.31 1.07
C ALA A 392 11.80 23.80 0.03
N GLY A 393 11.32 24.56 -0.96
CA GLY A 393 12.16 25.13 -2.01
C GLY A 393 12.85 24.05 -2.86
N GLU A 394 14.07 24.33 -3.32
CA GLU A 394 14.80 23.47 -4.25
C GLU A 394 15.07 22.06 -3.71
N GLU A 395 15.21 21.89 -2.39
CA GLU A 395 15.42 20.56 -1.80
C GLU A 395 14.19 19.66 -1.93
N LEU A 396 12.98 20.23 -1.83
CA LEU A 396 11.72 19.51 -2.04
C LEU A 396 11.59 19.08 -3.51
N ASP A 397 11.90 20.01 -4.42
CA ASP A 397 11.90 19.74 -5.86
C ASP A 397 12.86 18.58 -6.21
N GLN A 398 14.06 18.55 -5.61
CA GLN A 398 15.01 17.46 -5.79
C GLN A 398 14.49 16.12 -5.30
N VAL A 399 13.83 16.08 -4.13
CA VAL A 399 13.22 14.85 -3.61
C VAL A 399 12.14 14.36 -4.56
N TYR A 400 11.19 15.22 -4.94
CA TYR A 400 10.10 14.86 -5.85
C TYR A 400 10.61 14.34 -7.19
N ASN A 401 11.57 15.04 -7.82
CA ASN A 401 12.15 14.63 -9.10
C ASN A 401 12.92 13.29 -9.01
N SER A 402 13.29 12.85 -7.81
CA SER A 402 13.94 11.54 -7.59
C SER A 402 12.95 10.40 -7.29
N ALA A 403 11.69 10.72 -7.00
CA ALA A 403 10.66 9.75 -6.63
C ALA A 403 10.17 8.96 -7.86
N GLY A 404 9.83 7.69 -7.64
CA GLY A 404 9.12 6.90 -8.65
C GLY A 404 7.69 7.38 -8.79
N ARG A 405 7.22 7.51 -10.03
CA ARG A 405 5.81 7.79 -10.33
C ARG A 405 5.05 6.49 -10.48
N SER A 406 3.81 6.47 -9.99
CA SER A 406 2.93 5.31 -10.06
C SER A 406 1.96 5.46 -11.22
N PHE A 407 1.83 4.45 -12.07
CA PHE A 407 0.95 4.47 -13.24
C PHE A 407 0.07 3.22 -13.30
N PRO A 408 -1.18 3.32 -13.78
CA PRO A 408 -2.10 2.20 -13.86
C PRO A 408 -1.70 1.28 -15.01
N ARG A 409 -1.35 0.04 -14.68
CA ARG A 409 -0.89 -0.99 -15.62
C ARG A 409 -1.73 -2.25 -15.53
N ARG A 410 -2.07 -2.81 -16.68
CA ARG A 410 -2.81 -4.06 -16.84
C ARG A 410 -1.89 -5.21 -17.22
N PHE A 411 -2.01 -6.31 -16.51
CA PHE A 411 -1.37 -7.59 -16.80
C PHE A 411 -2.42 -8.67 -17.10
N VAL A 412 -2.04 -9.67 -17.90
CA VAL A 412 -2.92 -10.80 -18.27
C VAL A 412 -2.19 -12.10 -18.01
N LEU A 413 -2.83 -13.01 -17.25
CA LEU A 413 -2.31 -14.31 -16.87
C LEU A 413 -3.20 -15.43 -17.44
N PRO A 414 -2.82 -16.10 -18.54
CA PRO A 414 -3.57 -17.24 -19.08
C PRO A 414 -3.50 -18.44 -18.13
N LEU A 415 -4.64 -18.96 -17.70
CA LEU A 415 -4.71 -20.00 -16.66
C LEU A 415 -4.37 -21.41 -17.19
N ASN A 416 -4.80 -21.72 -18.41
CA ASN A 416 -4.66 -23.04 -19.02
C ASN A 416 -3.59 -23.04 -20.12
N VAL A 417 -2.32 -23.09 -19.73
CA VAL A 417 -1.19 -23.15 -20.68
C VAL A 417 -0.81 -24.60 -20.95
N SER A 418 -1.06 -25.06 -22.18
CA SER A 418 -0.66 -26.40 -22.63
C SER A 418 0.86 -26.56 -22.63
N LEU A 419 1.35 -27.75 -22.29
CA LEU A 419 2.77 -28.11 -22.45
C LEU A 419 3.23 -27.93 -23.90
N ASN A 420 2.33 -28.17 -24.86
CA ASN A 420 2.59 -28.02 -26.29
C ASN A 420 2.29 -26.61 -26.82
N ALA A 421 1.95 -25.65 -25.95
CA ALA A 421 1.73 -24.27 -26.38
C ALA A 421 3.00 -23.70 -27.06
N PRO A 422 2.85 -22.98 -28.18
CA PRO A 422 3.97 -22.47 -28.95
C PRO A 422 4.82 -21.50 -28.11
N GLU A 423 6.13 -21.58 -28.30
CA GLU A 423 7.08 -20.62 -27.73
C GLU A 423 7.08 -19.33 -28.55
N GLY A 424 7.25 -18.19 -27.89
CA GLY A 424 7.35 -16.88 -28.57
C GLY A 424 6.02 -16.24 -28.95
N ASP A 425 4.92 -17.00 -29.00
CA ASP A 425 3.58 -16.46 -29.27
C ASP A 425 2.91 -15.91 -28.00
N ASN A 426 2.06 -14.88 -28.19
CA ASN A 426 1.20 -14.38 -27.13
C ASN A 426 0.08 -15.38 -26.83
N LEU A 427 0.04 -15.87 -25.60
CA LEU A 427 -0.96 -16.82 -25.12
C LEU A 427 -2.29 -16.17 -24.70
N SER A 428 -2.34 -14.84 -24.61
CA SER A 428 -3.58 -14.11 -24.30
C SER A 428 -4.51 -14.09 -25.52
N PRO A 429 -5.77 -14.58 -25.40
CA PRO A 429 -6.76 -14.49 -26.47
C PRO A 429 -7.50 -13.13 -26.51
N LEU A 430 -7.21 -12.23 -25.55
CA LEU A 430 -7.99 -11.01 -25.35
C LEU A 430 -7.65 -9.95 -26.40
N SER A 431 -8.65 -9.55 -27.21
CA SER A 431 -8.47 -8.57 -28.30
C SER A 431 -8.49 -7.11 -27.86
N TYR A 432 -8.97 -6.81 -26.65
CA TYR A 432 -9.19 -5.44 -26.16
C TYR A 432 -8.02 -4.88 -25.33
N THR A 433 -6.93 -5.63 -25.18
CA THR A 433 -5.78 -5.22 -24.38
C THR A 433 -4.49 -5.50 -25.15
N SER A 434 -3.52 -4.60 -25.03
CA SER A 434 -2.18 -4.81 -25.57
C SER A 434 -1.26 -5.60 -24.62
N ALA A 435 -1.73 -5.97 -23.44
CA ALA A 435 -0.97 -6.79 -22.51
C ALA A 435 -0.75 -8.19 -23.11
N SER A 436 0.45 -8.74 -22.91
CA SER A 436 0.84 -10.01 -23.52
C SER A 436 1.42 -10.97 -22.50
N ALA A 437 1.27 -12.26 -22.77
CA ALA A 437 1.80 -13.35 -21.95
C ALA A 437 2.49 -14.35 -22.88
N VAL A 438 3.81 -14.30 -22.96
CA VAL A 438 4.59 -15.06 -23.95
C VAL A 438 5.35 -16.18 -23.27
N LYS A 439 5.12 -17.42 -23.70
CA LYS A 439 5.87 -18.59 -23.20
C LYS A 439 7.32 -18.54 -23.68
N GLN A 440 8.24 -18.69 -22.72
CA GLN A 440 9.68 -18.78 -22.95
C GLN A 440 10.12 -20.25 -23.02
N ALA A 441 11.31 -20.49 -23.58
CA ALA A 441 11.90 -21.83 -23.74
C ALA A 441 12.10 -22.58 -22.40
N ASP A 442 12.26 -21.86 -21.29
CA ASP A 442 12.40 -22.45 -19.93
C ASP A 442 11.04 -22.77 -19.27
N GLY A 443 9.94 -22.64 -20.02
CA GLY A 443 8.57 -22.86 -19.59
C GLY A 443 7.98 -21.73 -18.76
N THR A 444 8.68 -20.62 -18.54
CA THR A 444 8.11 -19.43 -17.90
C THR A 444 7.21 -18.65 -18.85
N ILE A 445 6.29 -17.88 -18.29
CA ILE A 445 5.35 -17.03 -19.04
C ILE A 445 5.71 -15.58 -18.76
N TRP A 446 6.28 -14.92 -19.77
CA TRP A 446 6.68 -13.52 -19.68
C TRP A 446 5.50 -12.59 -19.95
N CYS A 447 5.09 -11.86 -18.92
CA CYS A 447 3.93 -10.99 -18.91
C CYS A 447 4.38 -9.53 -19.14
N SER A 448 3.96 -8.93 -20.25
CA SER A 448 4.16 -7.51 -20.53
C SER A 448 2.86 -6.75 -20.31
N HIS A 449 2.95 -5.57 -19.70
CA HIS A 449 1.77 -4.79 -19.35
C HIS A 449 1.25 -3.94 -20.51
N GLU A 450 -0.02 -3.58 -20.41
CA GLU A 450 -0.64 -2.44 -21.06
C GLU A 450 -0.71 -1.26 -20.09
N ASN A 451 -0.40 -0.04 -20.55
CA ASN A 451 -0.73 1.17 -19.80
C ASN A 451 -2.21 1.51 -19.99
N LEU A 452 -2.90 1.83 -18.88
CA LEU A 452 -4.32 2.18 -18.84
C LEU A 452 -4.58 3.69 -18.93
N HIS A 453 -3.59 4.44 -19.40
CA HIS A 453 -3.63 5.89 -19.52
C HIS A 453 -2.93 6.35 -20.80
N GLN A 454 -3.18 7.61 -21.19
CA GLN A 454 -2.42 8.30 -22.23
C GLN A 454 -1.32 9.18 -21.60
N GLU A 455 -0.61 9.99 -22.41
CA GLU A 455 0.45 10.88 -21.92
C GLU A 455 -0.06 12.00 -20.97
N ASP A 456 -1.39 12.20 -20.90
CA ASP A 456 -2.03 13.17 -20.01
C ASP A 456 -1.82 12.85 -18.53
N LEU A 457 -1.90 11.58 -18.11
CA LEU A 457 -1.67 11.19 -16.71
C LEU A 457 -0.23 11.42 -16.25
N GLU A 458 0.74 11.45 -17.17
CA GLU A 458 2.14 11.78 -16.84
C GLU A 458 2.28 13.23 -16.34
N LYS A 459 1.42 14.13 -16.82
CA LYS A 459 1.35 15.54 -16.37
C LYS A 459 0.73 15.67 -14.99
N GLU A 460 -0.07 14.69 -14.57
CA GLU A 460 -0.67 14.59 -13.25
C GLU A 460 0.24 13.90 -12.21
N GLY A 461 1.48 13.58 -12.59
CA GLY A 461 2.49 13.01 -11.68
C GLY A 461 2.28 11.54 -11.33
N GLY A 462 1.32 10.88 -11.99
CA GLY A 462 0.93 9.50 -11.70
C GLY A 462 -0.38 9.42 -10.92
N ILE A 463 -0.73 8.22 -10.45
CA ILE A 463 -1.96 7.95 -9.70
C ILE A 463 -1.75 6.86 -8.65
N GLU A 464 -2.27 7.10 -7.45
CA GLU A 464 -2.30 6.14 -6.34
C GLU A 464 -3.62 6.23 -5.58
N PHE A 465 -3.78 5.42 -4.53
CA PHE A 465 -5.02 5.31 -3.76
C PHE A 465 -6.24 4.97 -4.65
N PRO A 466 -6.16 3.89 -5.47
CA PRO A 466 -7.22 3.55 -6.39
C PRO A 466 -8.47 3.05 -5.66
N GLN A 467 -9.63 3.49 -6.12
CA GLN A 467 -10.95 3.09 -5.65
C GLN A 467 -11.88 2.83 -6.84
N ILE A 468 -12.78 1.87 -6.70
CA ILE A 468 -13.79 1.51 -7.70
C ILE A 468 -15.16 1.45 -7.04
N TYR A 469 -16.23 1.23 -7.80
CA TYR A 469 -17.49 0.75 -7.21
C TYR A 469 -17.34 -0.71 -6.75
N TYR A 470 -16.64 -0.89 -5.62
CA TYR A 470 -16.16 -2.17 -5.13
C TYR A 470 -17.28 -3.19 -4.93
N GLY A 471 -18.39 -2.77 -4.30
CA GLY A 471 -19.50 -3.67 -3.95
C GLY A 471 -20.16 -4.36 -5.15
N GLN A 472 -20.04 -3.80 -6.36
CA GLN A 472 -20.63 -4.40 -7.57
C GLN A 472 -19.59 -4.92 -8.57
N PHE A 473 -18.43 -4.26 -8.66
CA PHE A 473 -17.43 -4.48 -9.72
C PHE A 473 -16.09 -5.07 -9.26
N SER A 474 -15.86 -5.24 -7.95
CA SER A 474 -14.69 -5.98 -7.48
C SER A 474 -14.74 -7.43 -7.99
N GLY A 475 -13.61 -7.92 -8.51
CA GLY A 475 -13.53 -9.28 -9.07
C GLY A 475 -14.17 -9.43 -10.46
N LYS A 476 -14.69 -8.34 -11.06
CA LYS A 476 -15.43 -8.34 -12.32
C LYS A 476 -14.84 -7.32 -13.31
N LYS A 477 -15.12 -7.55 -14.60
CA LYS A 477 -14.79 -6.60 -15.67
C LYS A 477 -15.46 -5.25 -15.38
N TYR A 478 -14.69 -4.18 -15.51
CA TYR A 478 -15.04 -2.83 -15.08
C TYR A 478 -14.44 -1.81 -16.06
N ARG A 479 -14.88 -0.55 -15.96
CA ARG A 479 -14.48 0.58 -16.82
C ARG A 479 -13.86 1.75 -16.04
N PHE A 480 -14.29 2.03 -14.82
CA PHE A 480 -13.91 3.23 -14.10
C PHE A 480 -13.21 2.93 -12.78
N PHE A 481 -12.12 3.65 -12.52
CA PHE A 481 -11.57 3.78 -11.18
C PHE A 481 -11.23 5.25 -10.90
N TYR A 482 -11.04 5.55 -9.62
CA TYR A 482 -10.76 6.86 -9.08
C TYR A 482 -9.48 6.80 -8.27
N GLY A 483 -8.68 7.86 -8.23
CA GLY A 483 -7.47 7.91 -7.41
C GLY A 483 -6.98 9.33 -7.17
N CYS A 484 -5.90 9.47 -6.40
CA CYS A 484 -5.21 10.74 -6.20
C CYS A 484 -4.11 10.92 -7.26
N GLY A 485 -4.03 12.09 -7.87
CA GLY A 485 -2.86 12.50 -8.65
C GLY A 485 -1.72 12.99 -7.75
N PHE A 486 -0.48 12.81 -8.21
CA PHE A 486 0.74 13.04 -7.43
C PHE A 486 1.71 13.97 -8.15
N ARG A 487 1.28 15.20 -8.49
CA ARG A 487 2.25 16.24 -8.90
C ARG A 487 3.07 16.78 -7.73
N HIS A 488 2.84 16.23 -6.54
CA HIS A 488 3.55 16.49 -5.29
C HIS A 488 3.86 15.15 -4.60
N LEU A 489 4.58 15.19 -3.47
CA LEU A 489 4.83 14.02 -2.59
C LEU A 489 3.58 13.56 -1.82
N VAL A 490 2.50 14.34 -1.85
CA VAL A 490 1.16 13.99 -1.37
C VAL A 490 0.16 14.16 -2.51
N GLY A 491 -1.05 13.62 -2.36
CA GLY A 491 -2.11 13.78 -3.36
C GLY A 491 -2.49 15.25 -3.53
N ASP A 492 -2.45 15.75 -4.77
CA ASP A 492 -2.74 17.16 -5.12
C ASP A 492 -3.96 17.32 -6.05
N SER A 493 -4.60 16.21 -6.38
CA SER A 493 -5.75 16.18 -7.28
C SER A 493 -6.50 14.86 -7.13
N LEU A 494 -7.76 14.86 -7.57
CA LEU A 494 -8.52 13.64 -7.76
C LEU A 494 -8.62 13.35 -9.26
N ILE A 495 -8.57 12.08 -9.62
CA ILE A 495 -8.60 11.65 -11.02
C ILE A 495 -9.60 10.51 -11.16
N LYS A 496 -10.52 10.64 -12.12
CA LYS A 496 -11.32 9.53 -12.66
C LYS A 496 -10.65 9.02 -13.93
N VAL A 497 -10.48 7.71 -14.05
CA VAL A 497 -9.88 7.07 -15.23
C VAL A 497 -10.89 6.11 -15.87
N ASP A 498 -11.07 6.24 -17.19
CA ASP A 498 -11.76 5.26 -18.03
C ASP A 498 -10.72 4.27 -18.60
N VAL A 499 -10.69 3.04 -18.09
CA VAL A 499 -9.66 2.05 -18.48
C VAL A 499 -9.88 1.46 -19.88
N VAL A 500 -11.04 1.71 -20.49
CA VAL A 500 -11.36 1.25 -21.85
C VAL A 500 -10.88 2.27 -22.87
N ASN A 501 -11.25 3.54 -22.69
CA ASN A 501 -10.88 4.61 -23.61
C ASN A 501 -9.56 5.30 -23.24
N LYS A 502 -9.01 4.99 -22.06
CA LYS A 502 -7.77 5.56 -21.50
C LYS A 502 -7.84 7.08 -21.33
N THR A 503 -9.03 7.61 -21.08
CA THR A 503 -9.28 9.04 -20.85
C THR A 503 -9.41 9.33 -19.37
N LEU A 504 -9.07 10.55 -18.96
CA LEU A 504 -9.17 10.99 -17.57
C LEU A 504 -10.08 12.22 -17.40
N LYS A 505 -10.57 12.39 -16.17
CA LYS A 505 -11.13 13.65 -15.66
C LYS A 505 -10.41 14.00 -14.36
N VAL A 506 -10.11 15.28 -14.16
CA VAL A 506 -9.33 15.75 -13.03
C VAL A 506 -10.09 16.82 -12.29
N TRP A 507 -10.14 16.68 -10.97
CA TRP A 507 -10.53 17.75 -10.06
C TRP A 507 -9.30 18.21 -9.28
N ARG A 508 -9.13 19.52 -9.18
CA ARG A 508 -8.00 20.14 -8.51
C ARG A 508 -8.35 21.56 -8.08
N GLU A 509 -7.79 21.94 -6.94
CA GLU A 509 -7.78 23.31 -6.45
C GLU A 509 -6.37 23.61 -5.92
N ASP A 510 -5.71 24.65 -6.43
CA ASP A 510 -4.33 24.94 -6.06
C ASP A 510 -4.22 25.31 -4.57
N GLY A 511 -3.21 24.78 -3.88
CA GLY A 511 -3.05 24.94 -2.43
C GLY A 511 -3.86 23.95 -1.59
N PHE A 512 -4.67 23.11 -2.22
CA PHE A 512 -5.49 22.09 -1.57
C PHE A 512 -5.09 20.68 -1.97
N TYR A 513 -5.15 19.76 -1.01
CA TYR A 513 -4.60 18.42 -1.10
C TYR A 513 -5.67 17.39 -0.73
N PRO A 514 -6.28 16.71 -1.72
CA PRO A 514 -7.32 15.73 -1.46
C PRO A 514 -6.75 14.40 -0.96
N SER A 515 -7.49 13.78 -0.05
CA SER A 515 -7.30 12.41 0.38
C SER A 515 -7.87 11.39 -0.61
N GLU A 516 -7.64 10.09 -0.37
CA GLU A 516 -8.20 8.99 -1.18
C GLU A 516 -9.71 9.19 -1.50
N PRO A 517 -10.12 9.11 -2.79
CA PRO A 517 -11.50 9.29 -3.21
C PRO A 517 -12.36 8.06 -2.90
N VAL A 518 -13.30 8.18 -1.95
CA VAL A 518 -14.22 7.09 -1.60
C VAL A 518 -15.48 7.16 -2.47
N PHE A 519 -15.75 6.11 -3.26
CA PHE A 519 -16.95 6.00 -4.07
C PHE A 519 -18.17 5.59 -3.23
N VAL A 520 -19.28 6.32 -3.38
CA VAL A 520 -20.57 5.99 -2.78
C VAL A 520 -21.64 5.89 -3.86
N PRO A 521 -22.24 4.72 -4.10
CA PRO A 521 -23.24 4.55 -5.15
C PRO A 521 -24.55 5.24 -4.80
N VAL A 522 -25.26 5.72 -5.83
CA VAL A 522 -26.69 5.98 -5.71
C VAL A 522 -27.39 4.66 -5.33
N PRO A 523 -28.28 4.63 -4.32
CA PRO A 523 -28.99 3.42 -3.95
C PRO A 523 -29.74 2.79 -5.15
N GLY A 524 -29.49 1.51 -5.42
CA GLY A 524 -30.14 0.76 -6.49
C GLY A 524 -29.63 1.06 -7.91
N THR A 525 -28.56 1.83 -8.07
CA THR A 525 -27.93 2.07 -9.38
C THR A 525 -27.37 0.79 -9.99
N ASN A 526 -27.37 0.72 -11.32
CA ASN A 526 -26.61 -0.25 -12.11
C ASN A 526 -25.51 0.42 -12.95
N GLU A 527 -25.41 1.75 -12.92
CA GLU A 527 -24.34 2.48 -13.58
C GLU A 527 -23.07 2.39 -12.73
N GLU A 528 -21.96 1.99 -13.36
CA GLU A 528 -20.68 1.80 -12.69
C GLU A 528 -20.16 3.08 -12.03
N ASP A 529 -20.41 4.24 -12.63
CA ASP A 529 -20.08 5.58 -12.13
C ASP A 529 -21.32 6.36 -11.64
N GLY A 530 -22.44 5.67 -11.39
CA GLY A 530 -23.67 6.26 -10.85
C GLY A 530 -23.59 6.47 -9.34
N GLY A 531 -22.91 7.52 -8.91
CA GLY A 531 -22.64 7.77 -7.48
C GLY A 531 -22.00 9.12 -7.23
N VAL A 532 -21.45 9.27 -6.03
CA VAL A 532 -20.57 10.40 -5.68
C VAL A 532 -19.20 9.91 -5.24
N ILE A 533 -18.22 10.80 -5.36
CA ILE A 533 -16.90 10.64 -4.75
C ILE A 533 -16.81 11.56 -3.54
N LEU A 534 -16.40 11.00 -2.40
CA LEU A 534 -16.09 11.73 -1.18
C LEU A 534 -14.58 11.82 -1.00
N SER A 535 -14.07 13.01 -0.70
CA SER A 535 -12.67 13.18 -0.29
C SER A 535 -12.54 14.29 0.74
N VAL A 536 -11.73 14.06 1.77
CA VAL A 536 -11.30 15.13 2.67
C VAL A 536 -10.17 15.90 2.00
N VAL A 537 -10.35 17.20 1.87
CA VAL A 537 -9.40 18.11 1.23
C VAL A 537 -8.82 19.02 2.28
N ILE A 538 -7.49 19.06 2.35
CA ILE A 538 -6.75 19.81 3.37
C ILE A 538 -5.83 20.86 2.75
N THR A 539 -5.49 21.89 3.51
CA THR A 539 -4.61 22.98 3.07
C THR A 539 -3.55 23.28 4.13
N PRO A 540 -2.28 23.54 3.74
CA PRO A 540 -1.25 23.99 4.68
C PRO A 540 -1.46 25.46 5.09
N ASN A 541 -2.36 26.19 4.41
CA ASN A 541 -2.68 27.57 4.73
C ASN A 541 -3.64 27.64 5.91
N GLN A 542 -3.17 28.15 7.04
CA GLN A 542 -3.95 28.24 8.28
C GLN A 542 -5.13 29.22 8.21
N ASN A 543 -5.18 30.08 7.18
CA ASN A 543 -6.30 31.01 6.97
C ASN A 543 -7.46 30.39 6.18
N GLU A 544 -7.27 29.17 5.65
CA GLU A 544 -8.27 28.46 4.86
C GLU A 544 -8.81 27.25 5.64
N SER A 545 -10.04 26.86 5.35
CA SER A 545 -10.69 25.73 6.02
C SER A 545 -10.44 24.43 5.26
N ASN A 546 -10.19 23.36 6.00
CA ASN A 546 -10.26 22.00 5.47
C ASN A 546 -11.73 21.63 5.22
N PHE A 547 -12.01 20.77 4.25
CA PHE A 547 -13.39 20.44 3.91
C PHE A 547 -13.58 19.00 3.44
N LEU A 548 -14.79 18.47 3.61
CA LEU A 548 -15.26 17.30 2.89
C LEU A 548 -15.80 17.73 1.53
N LEU A 549 -15.22 17.23 0.44
CA LEU A 549 -15.65 17.43 -0.93
C LEU A 549 -16.61 16.33 -1.37
N VAL A 550 -17.64 16.70 -2.14
CA VAL A 550 -18.54 15.78 -2.84
C VAL A 550 -18.50 16.08 -4.33
N LEU A 551 -18.01 15.11 -5.12
CA LEU A 551 -18.04 15.17 -6.59
C LEU A 551 -19.10 14.21 -7.13
N ASP A 552 -19.75 14.58 -8.23
CA ASP A 552 -20.54 13.63 -9.01
C ASP A 552 -19.57 12.64 -9.70
N ALA A 553 -19.78 11.34 -9.51
CA ALA A 553 -18.82 10.34 -9.95
C ALA A 553 -18.82 10.14 -11.48
N LYS A 554 -19.83 10.65 -12.20
CA LYS A 554 -20.01 10.52 -13.65
C LYS A 554 -19.34 11.68 -14.40
N ASN A 555 -19.76 12.91 -14.10
CA ASN A 555 -19.22 14.11 -14.74
C ASN A 555 -17.94 14.62 -14.09
N PHE A 556 -17.69 14.26 -12.82
CA PHE A 556 -16.53 14.66 -11.99
C PHE A 556 -16.53 16.15 -11.60
N GLU A 557 -17.71 16.77 -11.60
CA GLU A 557 -17.94 18.14 -11.15
C GLU A 557 -18.29 18.17 -9.66
N GLU A 558 -17.96 19.27 -9.00
CA GLU A 558 -18.28 19.47 -7.60
C GLU A 558 -19.77 19.73 -7.38
N LEU A 559 -20.38 18.91 -6.52
CA LEU A 559 -21.75 19.08 -6.07
C LEU A 559 -21.82 20.00 -4.84
N GLY A 560 -20.84 19.89 -3.95
CA GLY A 560 -20.74 20.73 -2.77
C GLY A 560 -19.57 20.32 -1.87
N ARG A 561 -19.36 21.11 -0.82
CA ARG A 561 -18.34 20.86 0.20
C ARG A 561 -18.83 21.23 1.60
N ALA A 562 -18.23 20.62 2.62
CA ALA A 562 -18.51 20.92 4.02
C ALA A 562 -17.23 21.33 4.75
N GLU A 563 -17.08 22.63 5.03
CA GLU A 563 -15.91 23.23 5.66
C GLU A 563 -15.90 23.01 7.17
N VAL A 564 -14.74 22.68 7.70
CA VAL A 564 -14.50 22.45 9.13
C VAL A 564 -13.29 23.29 9.58
N PRO A 565 -13.44 24.11 10.63
CA PRO A 565 -12.38 25.01 11.10
C PRO A 565 -11.40 24.28 12.03
N VAL A 566 -10.81 23.16 11.56
CA VAL A 566 -9.83 22.38 12.32
C VAL A 566 -8.68 21.97 11.42
N GLN A 567 -7.48 21.95 12.00
CA GLN A 567 -6.30 21.41 11.31
C GLN A 567 -6.42 19.89 11.18
N MET A 568 -6.03 19.36 10.03
CA MET A 568 -6.08 17.93 9.72
C MET A 568 -4.75 17.51 9.08
N PRO A 569 -4.13 16.41 9.52
CA PRO A 569 -2.94 15.88 8.89
C PRO A 569 -3.31 15.10 7.63
N TYR A 570 -2.36 14.93 6.72
CA TYR A 570 -2.52 14.06 5.55
C TYR A 570 -2.54 12.58 5.99
N GLY A 571 -3.61 11.86 5.63
CA GLY A 571 -3.86 10.48 6.03
C GLY A 571 -3.79 9.47 4.87
N PHE A 572 -4.18 8.22 5.14
CA PHE A 572 -4.10 7.13 4.15
C PHE A 572 -5.47 6.76 3.60
N HIS A 573 -6.22 5.90 4.30
CA HIS A 573 -7.41 5.26 3.77
C HIS A 573 -8.68 5.63 4.55
N GLY A 574 -9.81 5.33 3.94
CA GLY A 574 -11.12 5.50 4.56
C GLY A 574 -12.18 4.58 3.99
N THR A 575 -13.34 4.62 4.63
CA THR A 575 -14.53 3.90 4.19
C THR A 575 -15.79 4.71 4.48
N PHE A 576 -16.82 4.53 3.66
CA PHE A 576 -18.13 5.14 3.88
C PHE A 576 -19.09 4.10 4.45
N ILE A 577 -19.73 4.44 5.57
CA ILE A 577 -20.72 3.58 6.23
C ILE A 577 -22.10 4.20 6.05
N PRO A 578 -23.03 3.57 5.32
CA PRO A 578 -24.41 4.06 5.22
C PRO A 578 -25.13 3.94 6.58
N ILE A 579 -26.02 4.89 6.86
CA ILE A 579 -26.86 4.95 8.08
C ILE A 579 -28.34 4.84 7.74
#